data_AF-A0A7C5BY27-F1
#
_entry.id   AF-A0A7C5BY27-F1
#
_cell.length_a   1.000
_cell.length_b   1.000
_cell.length_c   1.000
_cell.angle_alpha   90.00
_cell.angle_beta   90.00
_cell.angle_gamma   90.00
#
_symmetry.space_group_name_H-M   'P 1'
#
loop_
_entity.id
_entity.type
_entity.pdbx_description
1 polymer ?
#
loop_
_entity_poly.entity_id
_entity_poly.type
_entity_poly.pdbx_seq_one_letter_code
_entity_poly.pdbx_strand_id
1 'polypeptide(L)'
;MTTASVVLLLGSWACKGRWQLAKIGRLFHDQSGTVQSLSFVLTLPFLVLVILFIVQVAQLMVATIVVHYAAFAAARAAAVWIPARVESSGELENRISFRWVDPTRWDQEFPALDPDDPNFGPSSGGIWYEVEPGSPKFMKIASAAVLACAAISPSSRLPLPPWPPSAAISPEVIDRIYHAMVPDAILNARVPERLRNKLDYATRATEIRIAFFHPNLEPPLIPWGEPPDPNQFYWDELGWQDPIVVTVRYRVPLMPALGRILARPLAMAGGQDPVSGRIEKWGGIYVYPISATVMLGNEGDMPVYPYPEVLW
;
A
#
# COMPACT_ATOMS: atom_id res chain seq x y z
N MET A 1 -25.90 27.84 -15.09
CA MET A 1 -26.94 28.60 -14.34
C MET A 1 -26.50 29.07 -12.95
N THR A 2 -25.26 28.84 -12.51
CA THR A 2 -24.78 29.17 -11.15
C THR A 2 -24.01 30.50 -11.06
N THR A 3 -23.43 30.98 -12.16
CA THR A 3 -22.68 32.25 -12.22
C THR A 3 -23.56 33.48 -12.14
N ALA A 4 -24.78 33.43 -12.71
CA ALA A 4 -25.74 34.53 -12.66
C ALA A 4 -26.25 34.80 -11.24
N SER A 5 -26.39 33.76 -10.41
CA SER A 5 -26.91 33.87 -9.04
C SER A 5 -25.94 34.57 -8.08
N VAL A 6 -24.63 34.41 -8.28
CA VAL A 6 -23.59 35.04 -7.44
C VAL A 6 -23.48 36.54 -7.72
N VAL A 7 -23.61 36.95 -8.99
CA VAL A 7 -23.59 38.36 -9.40
C VAL A 7 -24.82 39.11 -8.86
N LEU A 8 -25.98 38.46 -8.82
CA LEU A 8 -27.21 39.03 -8.25
C LEU A 8 -27.13 39.22 -6.73
N LEU A 9 -26.47 38.30 -6.01
CA LEU A 9 -26.29 38.39 -4.56
C LEU A 9 -25.24 39.44 -4.15
N LEU A 10 -24.17 39.61 -4.92
CA LEU A 10 -23.18 40.66 -4.69
C LEU A 10 -23.73 42.06 -5.03
N GLY A 11 -24.57 42.15 -6.07
CA GLY A 11 -25.25 43.40 -6.45
C GLY A 11 -26.29 43.87 -5.42
N SER A 12 -27.00 42.95 -4.75
CA SER A 12 -27.98 43.28 -3.72
C SER A 12 -27.35 43.70 -2.39
N TRP A 13 -26.15 43.20 -2.08
CA TRP A 13 -25.40 43.59 -0.88
C TRP A 13 -24.72 44.97 -1.02
N ALA A 14 -24.18 45.28 -2.21
CA ALA A 14 -23.52 46.56 -2.48
C ALA A 14 -24.51 47.75 -2.62
N CYS A 15 -25.75 47.49 -3.02
CA CYS A 15 -26.77 48.52 -3.22
C CYS A 15 -27.88 48.37 -2.18
N LYS A 16 -27.82 49.13 -1.09
CA LYS A 16 -28.93 49.30 -0.13
C LYS A 16 -30.21 49.83 -0.83
N GLY A 17 -31.01 48.91 -1.39
CA GLY A 17 -32.45 49.07 -1.56
C GLY A 17 -32.99 49.92 -2.71
N ARG A 18 -32.22 50.26 -3.76
CA ARG A 18 -32.79 50.94 -4.95
C ARG A 18 -32.31 50.32 -6.26
N TRP A 19 -33.09 49.37 -6.78
CA TRP A 19 -32.90 48.74 -8.08
C TRP A 19 -33.16 49.74 -9.21
N GLN A 20 -32.13 50.50 -9.60
CA GLN A 20 -32.18 51.34 -10.80
C GLN A 20 -31.91 50.47 -12.03
N LEU A 21 -32.97 49.92 -12.63
CA LEU A 21 -32.95 49.09 -13.85
C LEU A 21 -32.14 49.75 -15.00
N ALA A 22 -32.15 51.09 -15.07
CA ALA A 22 -31.36 51.85 -16.05
C ALA A 22 -29.83 51.74 -15.85
N LYS A 23 -29.36 51.51 -14.62
CA LYS A 23 -27.92 51.29 -14.34
C LYS A 23 -27.49 49.86 -14.67
N ILE A 24 -28.38 48.88 -14.48
CA ILE A 24 -28.13 47.48 -14.87
C ILE A 24 -28.02 47.39 -16.40
N GLY A 25 -28.90 48.08 -17.14
CA GLY A 25 -28.81 48.16 -18.61
C GLY A 25 -27.50 48.78 -19.12
N ARG A 26 -26.98 49.80 -18.42
CA ARG A 26 -25.66 50.38 -18.73
C ARG A 26 -24.50 49.43 -18.42
N LEU A 27 -24.58 48.66 -17.34
CA LEU A 27 -23.56 47.66 -16.99
C LEU A 27 -23.48 46.53 -18.02
N PHE A 28 -24.60 46.11 -18.61
CA PHE A 28 -24.63 45.12 -19.70
C PHE A 28 -24.14 45.68 -21.05
N HIS A 29 -24.13 47.00 -21.22
CA HIS A 29 -23.60 47.65 -22.42
C HIS A 29 -22.14 48.08 -22.28
N ASP A 30 -21.57 47.95 -21.08
CA ASP A 30 -20.20 48.34 -20.81
C ASP A 30 -19.25 47.17 -21.11
N GLN A 31 -18.68 47.16 -22.32
CA GLN A 31 -17.66 46.20 -22.74
C GLN A 31 -16.22 46.70 -22.48
N SER A 32 -16.06 47.86 -21.84
CA SER A 32 -14.77 48.52 -21.69
C SER A 32 -13.85 47.91 -20.60
N GLY A 33 -14.34 46.92 -19.83
CA GLY A 33 -13.58 46.19 -18.80
C GLY A 33 -13.30 44.71 -19.10
N THR A 34 -13.76 44.17 -20.23
CA THR A 34 -13.78 42.72 -20.51
C THR A 34 -12.43 42.10 -20.90
N VAL A 35 -11.41 42.92 -21.18
CA VAL A 35 -10.11 42.44 -21.68
C VAL A 35 -9.26 41.79 -20.59
N GLN A 36 -9.38 42.24 -19.33
CA GLN A 36 -8.64 41.65 -18.20
C GLN A 36 -9.25 40.33 -17.70
N SER A 37 -10.57 40.16 -17.77
CA SER A 37 -11.22 38.92 -17.33
C SER A 37 -10.94 37.75 -18.27
N LEU A 38 -10.81 37.98 -19.58
CA LEU A 38 -10.46 36.93 -20.55
C LEU A 38 -9.09 36.32 -20.25
N SER A 39 -8.07 37.16 -20.03
CA SER A 39 -6.72 36.70 -19.70
C SER A 39 -6.73 35.87 -18.42
N PHE A 40 -7.46 36.32 -17.39
CA PHE A 40 -7.60 35.58 -16.13
C PHE A 40 -8.34 34.23 -16.29
N VAL A 41 -9.41 34.19 -17.09
CA VAL A 41 -10.19 32.97 -17.38
C VAL A 41 -9.37 31.95 -18.15
N LEU A 42 -8.42 32.40 -18.99
CA LEU A 42 -7.53 31.51 -19.73
C LEU A 42 -6.33 31.04 -18.89
N THR A 43 -5.75 31.91 -18.05
CA THR A 43 -4.55 31.57 -17.27
C THR A 43 -4.86 30.78 -16.00
N LEU A 44 -5.98 31.05 -15.32
CA LEU A 44 -6.29 30.41 -14.04
C LEU A 44 -6.43 28.88 -14.13
N PRO A 45 -7.16 28.30 -15.10
CA PRO A 45 -7.26 26.84 -15.21
C PRO A 45 -5.90 26.18 -15.45
N PHE A 46 -5.05 26.80 -16.26
CA PHE A 46 -3.70 26.30 -16.52
C PHE A 46 -2.82 26.38 -15.27
N LEU A 47 -2.86 27.51 -14.56
CA LEU A 47 -2.14 27.68 -13.30
C LEU A 47 -2.59 26.64 -12.26
N VAL A 48 -3.91 26.43 -12.11
CA VAL A 48 -4.46 25.41 -11.20
C VAL A 48 -4.01 24.01 -11.62
N LEU A 49 -4.01 23.69 -12.91
CA LEU A 49 -3.52 22.41 -13.41
C LEU A 49 -2.05 22.19 -13.07
N VAL A 50 -1.20 23.21 -13.24
CA VAL A 50 0.22 23.16 -12.88
C VAL A 50 0.41 22.97 -11.37
N ILE A 51 -0.34 23.71 -10.54
CA ILE A 51 -0.28 23.54 -9.07
C ILE A 51 -0.70 22.12 -8.68
N LEU A 52 -1.83 21.62 -9.19
CA LEU A 52 -2.27 20.26 -8.91
C LEU A 52 -1.24 19.24 -9.38
N PHE A 53 -0.58 19.48 -10.51
CA PHE A 53 0.46 18.59 -11.00
C PHE A 53 1.66 18.53 -10.05
N ILE A 54 2.13 19.69 -9.57
CA ILE A 54 3.21 19.75 -8.56
C ILE A 54 2.79 19.01 -7.28
N VAL A 55 1.57 19.24 -6.80
CA VAL A 55 1.03 18.55 -5.62
C VAL A 55 0.97 17.03 -5.85
N GLN A 56 0.55 16.56 -7.03
CA GLN A 56 0.50 15.14 -7.36
C GLN A 56 1.89 14.50 -7.35
N VAL A 57 2.90 15.18 -7.90
CA VAL A 57 4.28 14.69 -7.90
C VAL A 57 4.82 14.62 -6.47
N ALA A 58 4.56 15.63 -5.64
CA ALA A 58 4.94 15.62 -4.24
C ALA A 58 4.25 14.47 -3.47
N GLN A 59 2.97 14.21 -3.73
CA GLN A 59 2.23 13.08 -3.13
C GLN A 59 2.81 11.72 -3.55
N LEU A 60 3.23 11.57 -4.81
CA LEU A 60 3.88 10.35 -5.29
C LEU A 60 5.25 10.14 -4.64
N MET A 61 6.03 11.21 -4.41
CA MET A 61 7.28 11.13 -3.65
C MET A 61 7.04 10.66 -2.21
N VAL A 62 6.09 11.28 -1.51
CA VAL A 62 5.73 10.87 -0.14
C VAL A 62 5.25 9.42 -0.12
N ALA A 63 4.42 9.02 -1.08
CA ALA A 63 3.96 7.65 -1.20
C ALA A 63 5.11 6.67 -1.42
N THR A 64 6.11 7.03 -2.24
CA THR A 64 7.30 6.19 -2.47
C THR A 64 8.05 5.95 -1.16
N ILE A 65 8.30 6.99 -0.37
CA ILE A 65 8.99 6.88 0.93
C ILE A 65 8.17 5.98 1.89
N VAL A 66 6.85 6.18 1.95
CA VAL A 66 5.98 5.41 2.83
C VAL A 66 5.89 3.94 2.42
N VAL A 67 5.91 3.61 1.12
CA VAL A 67 5.93 2.21 0.65
C VAL A 67 7.25 1.52 1.00
N HIS A 68 8.39 2.22 0.94
CA HIS A 68 9.66 1.69 1.44
C HIS A 68 9.61 1.43 2.95
N TYR A 69 9.06 2.38 3.72
CA TYR A 69 8.86 2.20 5.15
C TYR A 69 7.88 1.06 5.46
N ALA A 70 6.82 0.88 4.65
CA ALA A 70 5.87 -0.21 4.81
C ALA A 70 6.52 -1.58 4.58
N ALA A 71 7.38 -1.70 3.56
CA ALA A 71 8.16 -2.92 3.33
C ALA A 71 9.12 -3.21 4.49
N PHE A 72 9.80 -2.18 5.01
CA PHE A 72 10.66 -2.31 6.19
C PHE A 72 9.89 -2.71 7.46
N ALA A 73 8.76 -2.07 7.73
CA ALA A 73 7.91 -2.37 8.88
C ALA A 73 7.36 -3.80 8.80
N ALA A 74 6.98 -4.26 7.61
CA ALA A 74 6.53 -5.62 7.38
C ALA A 74 7.68 -6.64 7.54
N ALA A 75 8.89 -6.36 7.02
CA ALA A 75 10.05 -7.23 7.24
C ALA A 75 10.42 -7.35 8.73
N ARG A 76 10.37 -6.24 9.48
CA ARG A 76 10.55 -6.24 10.95
C ARG A 76 9.46 -7.01 11.67
N ALA A 77 8.21 -6.90 11.22
CA ALA A 77 7.11 -7.70 11.77
C ALA A 77 7.32 -9.20 11.49
N ALA A 78 7.82 -9.56 10.31
CA ALA A 78 8.11 -10.94 9.94
C ALA A 78 9.16 -11.59 10.85
N ALA A 79 10.27 -10.88 11.11
CA ALA A 79 11.31 -11.35 12.03
C ALA A 79 10.82 -11.59 13.48
N VAL A 80 9.67 -11.02 13.86
CA VAL A 80 9.06 -11.24 15.19
C VAL A 80 7.98 -12.33 15.15
N TRP A 81 7.11 -12.29 14.14
CA TRP A 81 5.96 -13.20 14.07
C TRP A 81 6.31 -14.59 13.54
N ILE A 82 7.32 -14.73 12.69
CA ILE A 82 7.77 -16.04 12.19
C ILE A 82 8.29 -16.90 13.35
N PRO A 83 9.20 -16.41 14.22
CA PRO A 83 9.64 -17.17 15.39
C PRO A 83 8.57 -17.38 16.48
N ALA A 84 7.56 -16.52 16.55
CA ALA A 84 6.51 -16.62 17.57
C ALA A 84 5.64 -17.88 17.41
N ARG A 85 5.03 -18.34 18.50
CA ARG A 85 4.11 -19.49 18.49
C ARG A 85 2.66 -19.01 18.48
N VAL A 86 1.91 -19.41 17.47
CA VAL A 86 0.48 -19.08 17.33
C VAL A 86 -0.34 -20.37 17.42
N GLU A 87 -0.80 -20.70 18.63
CA GLU A 87 -1.51 -21.96 18.90
C GLU A 87 -2.87 -22.04 18.18
N SER A 88 -3.51 -20.90 17.93
CA SER A 88 -4.84 -20.84 17.33
C SER A 88 -4.92 -21.41 15.90
N SER A 89 -3.81 -21.38 15.15
CA SER A 89 -3.69 -21.94 13.79
C SER A 89 -2.81 -23.17 13.69
N GLY A 90 -2.13 -23.56 14.77
CA GLY A 90 -1.08 -24.58 14.71
C GLY A 90 0.22 -24.10 14.08
N GLU A 91 0.38 -22.79 13.81
CA GLU A 91 1.65 -22.20 13.36
C GLU A 91 2.60 -22.06 14.55
N LEU A 92 3.39 -23.11 14.80
CA LEU A 92 4.38 -23.17 15.88
C LEU A 92 5.60 -22.27 15.58
N GLU A 93 6.60 -22.30 16.45
CA GLU A 93 7.80 -21.48 16.38
C GLU A 93 8.53 -21.70 15.05
N ASN A 94 8.90 -20.60 14.39
CA ASN A 94 9.60 -20.57 13.11
C ASN A 94 8.90 -21.32 11.96
N ARG A 95 7.57 -21.44 12.06
CA ARG A 95 6.70 -21.99 11.01
C ARG A 95 5.72 -20.96 10.50
N ILE A 96 5.51 -20.88 9.19
CA ILE A 96 4.56 -19.92 8.60
C ILE A 96 3.93 -20.46 7.32
N SER A 97 2.60 -20.62 7.37
CA SER A 97 1.75 -20.97 6.24
C SER A 97 2.27 -22.14 5.38
N PHE A 98 1.63 -22.35 4.24
CA PHE A 98 2.24 -23.10 3.15
C PHE A 98 3.23 -22.24 2.40
N ARG A 99 4.29 -22.88 1.91
CA ARG A 99 5.31 -22.25 1.07
C ARG A 99 5.50 -23.06 -0.20
N TRP A 100 5.87 -22.38 -1.26
CA TRP A 100 6.17 -23.01 -2.54
C TRP A 100 7.44 -22.39 -3.11
N VAL A 101 8.20 -23.19 -3.85
CA VAL A 101 9.39 -22.72 -4.55
C VAL A 101 8.96 -21.76 -5.65
N ASP A 102 9.56 -20.58 -5.73
CA ASP A 102 9.24 -19.60 -6.78
C ASP A 102 9.76 -20.11 -8.15
N PRO A 103 8.91 -20.60 -9.06
CA PRO A 103 9.34 -21.20 -10.32
C PRO A 103 9.83 -20.16 -11.33
N THR A 104 9.66 -18.86 -11.04
CA THR A 104 10.01 -17.78 -11.97
C THR A 104 11.44 -17.28 -11.79
N ARG A 105 12.11 -17.71 -10.72
CA ARG A 105 13.48 -17.33 -10.38
C ARG A 105 14.48 -18.21 -11.10
N TRP A 106 15.34 -17.58 -11.90
CA TRP A 106 16.40 -18.26 -12.66
C TRP A 106 17.68 -18.48 -11.85
N ASP A 107 17.80 -17.82 -10.70
CA ASP A 107 18.96 -17.80 -9.80
C ASP A 107 18.87 -18.87 -8.69
N GLN A 108 17.98 -19.86 -8.83
CA GLN A 108 17.83 -20.97 -7.88
C GLN A 108 18.73 -22.14 -8.24
N GLU A 109 19.37 -22.70 -7.23
CA GLU A 109 20.15 -23.95 -7.34
C GLU A 109 19.53 -24.97 -6.38
N PHE A 110 19.03 -26.08 -6.92
CA PHE A 110 18.46 -27.14 -6.10
C PHE A 110 19.58 -27.98 -5.48
N PRO A 111 19.50 -28.33 -4.19
CA PRO A 111 20.50 -29.18 -3.55
C PRO A 111 20.37 -30.62 -4.08
N ALA A 112 21.50 -31.32 -4.13
CA ALA A 112 21.50 -32.75 -4.45
C ALA A 112 20.82 -33.51 -3.31
N LEU A 113 19.74 -34.21 -3.64
CA LEU A 113 18.94 -34.98 -2.67
C LEU A 113 19.39 -36.44 -2.59
N ASP A 114 19.99 -36.98 -3.65
CA ASP A 114 20.43 -38.37 -3.68
C ASP A 114 21.73 -38.56 -2.88
N PRO A 115 21.76 -39.42 -1.84
CA PRO A 115 22.97 -39.70 -1.08
C PRO A 115 24.14 -40.24 -1.91
N ASP A 116 23.86 -40.83 -3.08
CA ASP A 116 24.88 -41.35 -4.00
C ASP A 116 25.43 -40.27 -4.96
N ASP A 117 24.87 -39.05 -4.98
CA ASP A 117 25.37 -37.93 -5.79
C ASP A 117 26.67 -37.37 -5.19
N PRO A 118 27.75 -37.16 -5.97
CA PRO A 118 28.98 -36.56 -5.48
C PRO A 118 28.81 -35.12 -4.94
N ASN A 119 27.69 -34.46 -5.26
CA ASN A 119 27.33 -33.14 -4.76
C ASN A 119 26.36 -33.20 -3.56
N PHE A 120 26.09 -34.39 -3.02
CA PHE A 120 25.26 -34.54 -1.82
C PHE A 120 25.87 -33.81 -0.62
N GLY A 121 25.03 -33.04 0.09
CA GLY A 121 25.42 -32.25 1.25
C GLY A 121 25.59 -30.75 0.96
N PRO A 122 26.28 -30.01 1.85
CA PRO A 122 26.39 -28.56 1.77
C PRO A 122 27.02 -28.09 0.45
N SER A 123 26.28 -27.26 -0.30
CA SER A 123 26.72 -26.72 -1.58
C SER A 123 26.42 -25.22 -1.70
N SER A 124 26.93 -24.59 -2.76
CA SER A 124 26.62 -23.19 -3.05
C SER A 124 25.18 -23.00 -3.51
N GLY A 125 24.72 -21.74 -3.52
CA GLY A 125 23.39 -21.40 -4.00
C GLY A 125 22.30 -21.62 -2.95
N GLY A 126 21.07 -21.79 -3.43
CA GLY A 126 19.90 -21.95 -2.58
C GLY A 126 18.60 -21.82 -3.33
N ILE A 127 17.50 -21.95 -2.58
CA ILE A 127 16.14 -21.96 -3.11
C ILE A 127 15.38 -20.75 -2.56
N TRP A 128 14.57 -20.11 -3.40
CA TRP A 128 13.62 -19.10 -2.97
C TRP A 128 12.24 -19.72 -2.75
N TYR A 129 11.69 -19.46 -1.57
CA TYR A 129 10.34 -19.87 -1.20
C TYR A 129 9.45 -18.64 -1.07
N GLU A 130 8.22 -18.73 -1.58
CA GLU A 130 7.16 -17.74 -1.38
C GLU A 130 6.11 -18.29 -0.41
N VAL A 131 5.72 -17.46 0.56
CA VAL A 131 4.74 -17.80 1.59
C VAL A 131 3.33 -17.55 1.07
N GLU A 132 2.45 -18.54 1.22
CA GLU A 132 1.05 -18.46 0.84
C GLU A 132 0.29 -17.47 1.75
N PRO A 133 -0.44 -16.49 1.19
CA PRO A 133 -1.25 -15.56 1.96
C PRO A 133 -2.39 -16.23 2.74
N GLY A 134 -2.71 -15.69 3.91
CA GLY A 134 -3.94 -16.00 4.64
C GLY A 134 -3.77 -16.62 6.02
N SER A 135 -2.54 -17.05 6.38
CA SER A 135 -2.27 -17.54 7.72
C SER A 135 -2.28 -16.42 8.78
N PRO A 136 -2.54 -16.69 10.07
CA PRO A 136 -2.52 -15.67 11.11
C PRO A 136 -1.21 -14.89 11.18
N LYS A 137 -0.05 -15.56 11.14
CA LYS A 137 1.25 -14.88 11.10
C LYS A 137 1.37 -14.00 9.87
N PHE A 138 0.97 -14.49 8.69
CA PHE A 138 0.94 -13.68 7.47
C PHE A 138 0.09 -12.42 7.66
N MET A 139 -1.11 -12.55 8.23
CA MET A 139 -2.02 -11.42 8.44
C MET A 139 -1.48 -10.40 9.45
N LYS A 140 -0.73 -10.84 10.47
CA LYS A 140 -0.04 -9.93 11.41
C LYS A 140 1.07 -9.16 10.71
N ILE A 141 1.88 -9.83 9.90
CA ILE A 141 2.94 -9.19 9.09
C ILE A 141 2.30 -8.19 8.12
N ALA A 142 1.22 -8.60 7.47
CA ALA A 142 0.50 -7.78 6.52
C ALA A 142 -0.09 -6.52 7.16
N SER A 143 -0.58 -6.64 8.40
CA SER A 143 -1.13 -5.51 9.14
C SER A 143 -0.12 -4.38 9.34
N ALA A 144 1.17 -4.69 9.53
CA ALA A 144 2.21 -3.68 9.69
C ALA A 144 2.36 -2.80 8.44
N ALA A 145 2.36 -3.41 7.24
CA ALA A 145 2.44 -2.65 6.00
C ALA A 145 1.16 -1.86 5.72
N VAL A 146 -0.01 -2.44 5.99
CA VAL A 146 -1.31 -1.77 5.82
C VAL A 146 -1.41 -0.53 6.72
N LEU A 147 -0.99 -0.63 7.99
CA LEU A 147 -0.99 0.50 8.91
C LEU A 147 -0.03 1.62 8.47
N ALA A 148 1.15 1.26 7.94
CA ALA A 148 2.06 2.24 7.36
C ALA A 148 1.43 2.96 6.15
N CYS A 149 0.81 2.21 5.24
CA CYS A 149 0.13 2.75 4.06
C CYS A 149 -1.13 3.56 4.38
N ALA A 150 -1.79 3.32 5.52
CA ALA A 150 -2.97 4.09 5.94
C ALA A 150 -2.68 5.60 6.12
N ALA A 151 -1.42 5.97 6.41
CA ALA A 151 -1.00 7.36 6.49
C ALA A 151 -1.20 8.12 5.15
N ILE A 152 -0.88 7.48 4.02
CA ILE A 152 -1.00 8.06 2.67
C ILE A 152 -2.33 7.74 1.97
N SER A 153 -3.16 6.88 2.58
CA SER A 153 -4.51 6.59 2.08
C SER A 153 -5.42 7.82 2.07
N PRO A 154 -6.39 7.89 1.17
CA PRO A 154 -7.36 8.98 1.10
C PRO A 154 -8.33 8.92 2.28
N SER A 155 -8.67 10.08 2.83
CA SER A 155 -9.67 10.21 3.91
C SER A 155 -11.11 10.15 3.41
N SER A 156 -11.33 10.30 2.09
CA SER A 156 -12.63 10.22 1.45
C SER A 156 -12.99 8.78 1.11
N ARG A 157 -14.26 8.43 1.24
CA ARG A 157 -14.78 7.14 0.77
C ARG A 157 -14.66 7.06 -0.76
N LEU A 158 -13.88 6.09 -1.24
CA LEU A 158 -13.73 5.82 -2.66
C LEU A 158 -14.56 4.59 -3.08
N PRO A 159 -15.00 4.51 -4.34
CA PRO A 159 -15.69 3.35 -4.87
C PRO A 159 -14.70 2.19 -5.06
N LEU A 160 -14.46 1.42 -3.99
CA LEU A 160 -13.53 0.29 -4.03
C LEU A 160 -14.25 -0.98 -4.46
N PRO A 161 -13.64 -1.81 -5.32
CA PRO A 161 -14.21 -3.12 -5.63
C PRO A 161 -14.27 -3.99 -4.36
N PRO A 162 -15.18 -4.97 -4.31
CA PRO A 162 -15.15 -6.00 -3.28
C PRO A 162 -13.86 -6.79 -3.45
N TRP A 163 -12.94 -6.65 -2.48
CA TRP A 163 -11.68 -7.37 -2.45
C TRP A 163 -11.49 -7.90 -1.02
N PRO A 164 -11.06 -9.16 -0.82
CA PRO A 164 -10.82 -9.69 0.51
C PRO A 164 -9.73 -8.86 1.21
N PRO A 165 -9.91 -8.52 2.50
CA PRO A 165 -8.94 -7.69 3.19
C PRO A 165 -7.58 -8.39 3.27
N SER A 166 -6.49 -7.69 2.92
CA SER A 166 -5.13 -8.25 3.01
C SER A 166 -4.58 -8.31 4.43
N ALA A 167 -5.26 -7.70 5.40
CA ALA A 167 -4.92 -7.70 6.81
C ALA A 167 -6.17 -7.67 7.70
N ALA A 168 -6.09 -8.29 8.87
CA ALA A 168 -7.16 -8.32 9.87
C ALA A 168 -6.92 -7.21 10.91
N ILE A 169 -7.34 -5.97 10.59
CA ILE A 169 -7.23 -4.83 11.50
C ILE A 169 -8.63 -4.37 11.87
N SER A 170 -8.96 -4.37 13.17
CA SER A 170 -10.19 -3.81 13.68
C SER A 170 -10.15 -2.27 13.59
N PRO A 171 -11.11 -1.63 12.90
CA PRO A 171 -11.20 -0.17 12.86
C PRO A 171 -11.40 0.46 14.24
N GLU A 172 -12.06 -0.24 15.16
CA GLU A 172 -12.31 0.20 16.53
C GLU A 172 -11.01 0.33 17.34
N VAL A 173 -10.06 -0.58 17.12
CA VAL A 173 -8.73 -0.53 17.76
C VAL A 173 -7.97 0.71 17.33
N ILE A 174 -7.99 1.04 16.04
CA ILE A 174 -7.32 2.23 15.51
C ILE A 174 -7.95 3.52 16.05
N ASP A 175 -9.28 3.55 16.13
CA ASP A 175 -10.00 4.68 16.71
C ASP A 175 -9.61 4.89 18.19
N ARG A 176 -9.57 3.81 18.98
CA ARG A 176 -9.16 3.84 20.38
C ARG A 176 -7.70 4.29 20.54
N ILE A 177 -6.77 3.76 19.75
CA ILE A 177 -5.36 4.15 19.79
C ILE A 177 -5.21 5.63 19.43
N TYR A 178 -5.88 6.08 18.37
CA TYR A 178 -5.79 7.47 17.92
C TYR A 178 -6.28 8.44 18.99
N HIS A 179 -7.41 8.14 19.64
CA HIS A 179 -7.93 8.95 20.74
C HIS A 179 -7.09 8.89 22.01
N ALA A 180 -6.39 7.78 22.27
CA ALA A 180 -5.43 7.70 23.37
C ALA A 180 -4.19 8.59 23.11
N MET A 181 -3.75 8.70 21.86
CA MET A 181 -2.60 9.54 21.47
C MET A 181 -2.98 11.03 21.30
N VAL A 182 -4.18 11.31 20.81
CA VAL A 182 -4.68 12.67 20.55
C VAL A 182 -6.09 12.83 21.14
N PRO A 183 -6.19 13.10 22.46
CA PRO A 183 -7.49 13.20 23.14
C PRO A 183 -8.41 14.30 22.56
N ASP A 184 -7.84 15.43 22.14
CA ASP A 184 -8.60 16.55 21.57
C ASP A 184 -9.32 16.21 20.27
N ALA A 185 -8.91 15.13 19.59
CA ALA A 185 -9.58 14.66 18.38
C ALA A 185 -11.02 14.21 18.62
N ILE A 186 -11.40 13.92 19.88
CA ILE A 186 -12.79 13.58 20.29
C ILE A 186 -13.76 14.72 19.91
N LEU A 187 -13.29 15.97 19.91
CA LEU A 187 -14.11 17.13 19.53
C LEU A 187 -14.50 17.12 18.05
N ASN A 188 -13.78 16.37 17.20
CA ASN A 188 -14.01 16.30 15.77
C ASN A 188 -14.70 14.98 15.39
N ALA A 189 -16.03 15.04 15.28
CA ALA A 189 -16.88 13.90 14.90
C ALA A 189 -16.53 13.25 13.54
N ARG A 190 -15.74 13.91 12.68
CA ARG A 190 -15.32 13.36 11.37
C ARG A 190 -14.07 12.50 11.45
N VAL A 191 -13.31 12.53 12.54
CA VAL A 191 -12.05 11.78 12.68
C VAL A 191 -12.27 10.27 12.53
N PRO A 192 -13.22 9.64 13.24
CA PRO A 192 -13.40 8.18 13.14
C PRO A 192 -13.74 7.74 11.72
N GLU A 193 -14.61 8.48 11.01
CA GLU A 193 -14.96 8.19 9.62
C GLU A 193 -13.74 8.28 8.68
N ARG A 194 -12.89 9.30 8.85
CA ARG A 194 -11.68 9.48 8.05
C ARG A 194 -10.67 8.35 8.28
N LEU A 195 -10.49 7.92 9.53
CA LEU A 195 -9.60 6.81 9.88
C LEU A 195 -10.11 5.50 9.26
N ARG A 196 -11.42 5.24 9.35
CA ARG A 196 -12.06 4.07 8.73
C ARG A 196 -11.88 4.06 7.21
N ASN A 197 -12.10 5.20 6.54
CA ASN A 197 -11.91 5.31 5.09
C ASN A 197 -10.44 5.06 4.68
N LYS A 198 -9.48 5.60 5.45
CA LYS A 198 -8.04 5.39 5.22
C LYS A 198 -7.66 3.93 5.36
N LEU A 199 -8.15 3.27 6.42
CA LEU A 199 -7.88 1.87 6.69
C LEU A 199 -8.53 0.97 5.64
N ASP A 200 -9.80 1.18 5.31
CA ASP A 200 -10.51 0.41 4.28
C ASP A 200 -9.81 0.51 2.92
N TYR A 201 -9.33 1.70 2.54
CA TYR A 201 -8.51 1.86 1.34
C TYR A 201 -7.18 1.11 1.47
N ALA A 202 -6.44 1.30 2.57
CA ALA A 202 -5.13 0.70 2.77
C ALA A 202 -5.18 -0.83 2.68
N THR A 203 -6.16 -1.45 3.34
CA THR A 203 -6.32 -2.91 3.39
C THR A 203 -6.64 -3.52 2.02
N ARG A 204 -7.22 -2.76 1.10
CA ARG A 204 -7.53 -3.25 -0.26
C ARG A 204 -6.48 -2.86 -1.29
N ALA A 205 -5.78 -1.73 -1.07
CA ALA A 205 -4.80 -1.19 -2.00
C ALA A 205 -3.38 -1.72 -1.76
N THR A 206 -3.12 -2.35 -0.60
CA THR A 206 -1.81 -2.90 -0.23
C THR A 206 -1.76 -4.39 -0.51
N GLU A 207 -0.84 -4.78 -1.39
CA GLU A 207 -0.45 -6.16 -1.69
C GLU A 207 0.91 -6.44 -1.06
N ILE A 208 1.06 -7.63 -0.49
CA ILE A 208 2.26 -8.02 0.24
C ILE A 208 2.65 -9.40 -0.23
N ARG A 209 3.92 -9.56 -0.58
CA ARG A 209 4.54 -10.84 -0.87
C ARG A 209 5.67 -11.05 0.12
N ILE A 210 5.67 -12.21 0.75
CA ILE A 210 6.72 -12.62 1.69
C ILE A 210 7.42 -13.79 1.03
N ALA A 211 8.72 -13.64 0.84
CA ALA A 211 9.60 -14.68 0.35
C ALA A 211 10.76 -14.83 1.31
N PHE A 212 11.49 -15.93 1.20
CA PHE A 212 12.75 -16.11 1.90
C PHE A 212 13.69 -16.95 1.03
N PHE A 213 14.98 -16.78 1.26
CA PHE A 213 16.01 -17.55 0.59
C PHE A 213 16.60 -18.53 1.59
N HIS A 214 16.66 -19.80 1.21
CA HIS A 214 17.25 -20.85 2.01
C HIS A 214 18.53 -21.35 1.35
N PRO A 215 19.70 -21.23 2.00
CA PRO A 215 20.98 -21.60 1.41
C PRO A 215 21.16 -23.13 1.37
N ASN A 216 21.78 -23.64 0.30
CA ASN A 216 22.15 -25.07 0.22
C ASN A 216 23.29 -25.48 1.17
N LEU A 217 23.79 -24.55 2.00
CA LEU A 217 24.71 -24.82 3.10
C LEU A 217 24.00 -25.43 4.31
N GLU A 218 22.69 -25.22 4.41
CA GLU A 218 21.83 -25.76 5.46
C GLU A 218 21.08 -27.00 4.96
N PRO A 219 20.57 -27.85 5.88
CA PRO A 219 19.72 -28.97 5.49
C PRO A 219 18.50 -28.48 4.67
N PRO A 220 18.25 -29.05 3.47
CA PRO A 220 17.19 -28.57 2.61
C PRO A 220 15.81 -28.57 3.28
N LEU A 221 15.05 -27.48 3.13
CA LEU A 221 13.67 -27.34 3.62
C LEU A 221 12.62 -28.10 2.79
N ILE A 222 13.06 -28.91 1.83
CA ILE A 222 12.22 -29.84 1.07
C ILE A 222 11.81 -30.96 2.06
N PRO A 223 10.55 -31.43 2.07
CA PRO A 223 10.07 -32.37 3.07
C PRO A 223 10.82 -33.69 2.99
N TRP A 224 11.87 -33.77 3.79
CA TRP A 224 12.56 -34.96 4.19
C TRP A 224 11.77 -35.57 5.33
N GLY A 225 11.06 -36.66 5.05
CA GLY A 225 10.77 -37.61 6.10
C GLY A 225 12.06 -38.31 6.48
N GLU A 226 13.02 -37.60 7.09
CA GLU A 226 14.37 -38.08 7.39
C GLU A 226 14.36 -38.78 8.75
N PRO A 227 14.31 -40.12 8.80
CA PRO A 227 14.67 -40.83 10.03
C PRO A 227 16.16 -40.60 10.31
N PRO A 228 16.56 -40.31 11.56
CA PRO A 228 15.87 -40.68 12.79
C PRO A 228 14.95 -39.62 13.42
N ASP A 229 14.85 -38.41 12.85
CA ASP A 229 14.22 -37.26 13.53
C ASP A 229 13.06 -36.62 12.73
N PRO A 230 11.98 -37.36 12.41
CA PRO A 230 10.83 -36.84 11.68
C PRO A 230 10.05 -35.73 12.41
N ASN A 231 10.39 -35.49 13.68
CA ASN A 231 9.83 -34.41 14.51
C ASN A 231 10.71 -33.17 14.56
N GLN A 232 11.86 -33.13 13.87
CA GLN A 232 12.77 -31.98 13.89
C GLN A 232 12.60 -31.06 12.68
N PHE A 233 12.10 -31.55 11.54
CA PHE A 233 11.95 -30.76 10.32
C PHE A 233 10.52 -30.78 9.82
N TYR A 234 9.90 -29.61 9.69
CA TYR A 234 8.51 -29.49 9.24
C TYR A 234 8.39 -28.80 7.88
N TRP A 235 7.34 -29.19 7.14
CA TRP A 235 7.07 -28.69 5.79
C TRP A 235 6.72 -27.19 5.74
N ASP A 236 6.40 -26.59 6.89
CA ASP A 236 6.07 -25.17 7.09
C ASP A 236 7.14 -24.40 7.87
N GLU A 237 8.27 -25.04 8.22
CA GLU A 237 9.41 -24.45 8.94
C GLU A 237 10.37 -23.65 8.05
N LEU A 238 10.86 -22.52 8.54
CA LEU A 238 11.86 -21.69 7.87
C LEU A 238 13.23 -21.92 8.50
N GLY A 239 14.32 -21.61 7.80
CA GLY A 239 15.63 -21.52 8.43
C GLY A 239 15.65 -20.40 9.48
N TRP A 240 16.29 -20.68 10.61
CA TRP A 240 16.43 -19.71 11.70
C TRP A 240 17.26 -18.49 11.30
N GLN A 241 18.13 -18.64 10.30
CA GLN A 241 18.99 -17.59 9.75
C GLN A 241 18.62 -17.19 8.32
N ASP A 242 17.52 -17.72 7.78
CA ASP A 242 17.09 -17.44 6.41
C ASP A 242 16.75 -15.96 6.26
N PRO A 243 17.29 -15.26 5.25
CA PRO A 243 16.89 -13.90 4.98
C PRO A 243 15.45 -13.84 4.45
N ILE A 244 14.63 -13.04 5.13
CA ILE A 244 13.25 -12.76 4.79
C ILE A 244 13.21 -11.57 3.83
N VAL A 245 12.55 -11.74 2.70
CA VAL A 245 12.33 -10.72 1.68
C VAL A 245 10.85 -10.36 1.63
N VAL A 246 10.52 -9.12 1.97
CA VAL A 246 9.15 -8.61 1.91
C VAL A 246 9.04 -7.60 0.80
N THR A 247 8.10 -7.84 -0.12
CA THR A 247 7.72 -6.91 -1.18
C THR A 247 6.35 -6.34 -0.88
N VAL A 248 6.26 -5.02 -0.79
CA VAL A 248 4.99 -4.31 -0.62
C VAL A 248 4.70 -3.55 -1.90
N ARG A 249 3.51 -3.76 -2.46
CA ARG A 249 2.96 -2.98 -3.57
C ARG A 249 1.72 -2.24 -3.10
N TYR A 250 1.69 -0.94 -3.29
CA TYR A 250 0.57 -0.09 -2.92
C TYR A 250 0.05 0.68 -4.12
N ARG A 251 -1.28 0.69 -4.29
CA ARG A 251 -1.96 1.46 -5.33
C ARG A 251 -2.25 2.87 -4.83
N VAL A 252 -1.44 3.85 -5.24
CA VAL A 252 -1.62 5.26 -4.85
C VAL A 252 -2.75 5.88 -5.67
N PRO A 253 -3.78 6.49 -5.06
CA PRO A 253 -4.83 7.17 -5.80
C PRO A 253 -4.31 8.47 -6.43
N LEU A 254 -4.59 8.65 -7.72
CA LEU A 254 -4.31 9.89 -8.43
C LEU A 254 -5.50 10.85 -8.31
N MET A 255 -5.21 12.16 -8.35
CA MET A 255 -6.27 13.16 -8.39
C MET A 255 -7.15 13.00 -9.65
N PRO A 256 -8.49 13.09 -9.55
CA PRO A 256 -9.40 12.68 -10.64
C PRO A 256 -9.13 13.34 -12.00
N ALA A 257 -8.83 14.65 -11.99
CA ALA A 257 -8.57 15.41 -13.21
C ALA A 257 -7.22 15.03 -13.84
N LEU A 258 -6.18 14.95 -13.03
CA LEU A 258 -4.82 14.65 -13.50
C LEU A 258 -4.65 13.18 -13.86
N GLY A 259 -5.18 12.26 -13.05
CA GLY A 259 -5.17 10.83 -13.36
C GLY A 259 -5.82 10.54 -14.71
N ARG A 260 -6.92 11.23 -15.04
CA ARG A 260 -7.56 11.12 -16.36
C ARG A 260 -6.69 11.66 -17.50
N ILE A 261 -5.97 12.75 -17.27
CA ILE A 261 -5.09 13.35 -18.29
C ILE A 261 -3.87 12.44 -18.51
N LEU A 262 -3.22 11.99 -17.43
CA LEU A 262 -2.01 11.17 -17.49
C LEU A 262 -2.27 9.74 -17.98
N ALA A 263 -3.46 9.20 -17.75
CA ALA A 263 -3.83 7.87 -18.24
C ALA A 263 -4.19 7.84 -19.74
N ARG A 264 -4.31 8.99 -20.40
CA ARG A 264 -4.59 9.03 -21.85
C ARG A 264 -3.31 8.68 -22.60
N PRO A 265 -3.33 7.63 -23.44
CA PRO A 265 -2.15 7.26 -24.21
C PRO A 265 -1.81 8.38 -25.20
N LEU A 266 -0.58 8.87 -25.15
CA LEU A 266 -0.05 9.75 -26.18
C LEU A 266 0.49 8.89 -27.34
N ALA A 267 0.01 9.14 -28.55
CA ALA A 267 0.55 8.50 -29.75
C ALA A 267 1.96 9.06 -30.01
N MET A 268 2.99 8.32 -29.62
CA MET A 268 4.37 8.63 -29.97
C MET A 268 4.79 7.87 -31.23
N ALA A 269 5.56 8.52 -32.11
CA ALA A 269 5.98 7.99 -33.41
C ALA A 269 7.00 6.82 -33.35
N GLY A 270 7.10 6.10 -32.23
CA GLY A 270 8.11 5.04 -32.06
C GLY A 270 8.01 4.20 -30.79
N GLY A 271 6.89 4.21 -30.05
CA GLY A 271 6.76 3.37 -28.85
C GLY A 271 5.50 3.64 -28.03
N GLN A 272 5.26 2.77 -27.04
CA GLN A 272 4.21 2.96 -26.03
C GLN A 272 4.60 4.06 -25.03
N ASP A 273 3.62 4.84 -24.61
CA ASP A 273 3.78 5.88 -23.59
C ASP A 273 4.18 5.25 -22.23
N PRO A 274 5.34 5.63 -21.66
CA PRO A 274 5.88 5.01 -20.44
C PRO A 274 5.09 5.34 -19.17
N VAL A 275 4.28 6.42 -19.19
CA VAL A 275 3.50 6.87 -18.03
C VAL A 275 2.09 6.32 -18.10
N SER A 276 1.40 6.48 -19.23
CA SER A 276 0.00 6.06 -19.35
C SER A 276 -0.15 4.54 -19.16
N GLY A 277 0.85 3.75 -19.60
CA GLY A 277 0.85 2.29 -19.45
C GLY A 277 1.01 1.81 -18.01
N ARG A 278 1.50 2.65 -17.09
CA ARG A 278 1.65 2.32 -15.66
C ARG A 278 0.45 2.70 -14.82
N ILE A 279 -0.45 3.55 -15.34
CA ILE A 279 -1.62 4.00 -14.60
C ILE A 279 -2.74 2.98 -14.78
N GLU A 280 -3.20 2.41 -13.67
CA GLU A 280 -4.29 1.45 -13.64
C GLU A 280 -5.62 2.16 -13.36
N LYS A 281 -6.72 1.59 -13.86
CA LYS A 281 -8.07 1.98 -13.46
C LYS A 281 -8.63 0.93 -12.51
N TRP A 282 -8.85 1.30 -11.25
CA TRP A 282 -9.30 0.40 -10.20
C TRP A 282 -10.54 0.98 -9.54
N GLY A 283 -11.68 0.27 -9.52
CA GLY A 283 -12.92 0.80 -8.91
C GLY A 283 -13.46 2.10 -9.52
N GLY A 284 -13.01 2.49 -10.72
CA GLY A 284 -13.38 3.77 -11.35
C GLY A 284 -12.50 4.95 -10.99
N ILE A 285 -11.49 4.76 -10.13
CA ILE A 285 -10.42 5.74 -9.87
C ILE A 285 -9.15 5.37 -10.66
N TYR A 286 -8.31 6.37 -10.92
CA TYR A 286 -6.98 6.16 -11.49
C TYR A 286 -5.98 5.97 -10.36
N VAL A 287 -5.16 4.93 -10.45
CA VAL A 287 -4.15 4.61 -9.44
C VAL A 287 -2.80 4.39 -10.08
N TYR A 288 -1.75 4.69 -9.32
CA TYR A 288 -0.37 4.43 -9.70
C TYR A 288 0.24 3.41 -8.74
N PRO A 289 0.57 2.19 -9.20
CA PRO A 289 1.18 1.18 -8.36
C PRO A 289 2.64 1.56 -8.05
N ILE A 290 2.99 1.57 -6.77
CA ILE A 290 4.36 1.72 -6.30
C ILE A 290 4.71 0.46 -5.53
N SER A 291 5.91 -0.08 -5.75
CA SER A 291 6.43 -1.21 -4.98
C SER A 291 7.77 -0.89 -4.34
N ALA A 292 8.02 -1.51 -3.19
CA ALA A 292 9.33 -1.54 -2.54
C ALA A 292 9.59 -2.96 -2.03
N THR A 293 10.86 -3.35 -2.02
CA THR A 293 11.32 -4.65 -1.54
C THR A 293 12.37 -4.42 -0.47
N VAL A 294 12.26 -5.12 0.66
CA VAL A 294 13.24 -5.09 1.75
C VAL A 294 13.63 -6.52 2.09
N MET A 295 14.92 -6.73 2.28
CA MET A 295 15.50 -7.99 2.77
C MET A 295 16.02 -7.76 4.19
N LEU A 296 15.67 -8.64 5.10
CA LEU A 296 16.10 -8.61 6.50
C LEU A 296 16.40 -10.04 6.96
N GLY A 297 17.50 -10.24 7.68
CA GLY A 297 17.81 -11.56 8.25
C GLY A 297 16.76 -11.97 9.28
N ASN A 298 16.39 -13.25 9.30
CA ASN A 298 15.75 -13.82 10.48
C ASN A 298 16.82 -13.84 11.59
N GLU A 299 16.76 -12.90 12.53
CA GLU A 299 17.79 -12.72 13.58
C GLU A 299 17.46 -13.55 14.83
N GLY A 300 17.29 -14.87 14.68
CA GLY A 300 16.91 -15.73 15.80
C GLY A 300 17.67 -17.05 15.82
N ASP A 301 18.07 -17.48 17.01
CA ASP A 301 18.31 -18.90 17.28
C ASP A 301 17.01 -19.52 17.80
N MET A 302 16.88 -20.85 17.69
CA MET A 302 15.77 -21.57 18.32
C MET A 302 15.69 -21.21 19.81
N PRO A 303 14.59 -20.59 20.28
CA PRO A 303 14.54 -20.09 21.63
C PRO A 303 14.43 -21.25 22.62
N VAL A 304 15.14 -21.14 23.75
CA VAL A 304 15.08 -22.14 24.84
C VAL A 304 13.66 -22.27 25.40
N TYR A 305 12.89 -21.18 25.38
CA TYR A 305 11.48 -21.14 25.73
C TYR A 305 10.65 -20.58 24.57
N PRO A 306 9.52 -21.21 24.22
CA PRO A 306 8.67 -20.72 23.16
C PRO A 306 8.06 -19.36 23.51
N TYR A 307 7.84 -18.50 22.50
CA TYR A 307 7.16 -17.22 22.65
C TYR A 307 5.69 -17.36 22.25
N PRO A 308 4.76 -17.70 23.17
CA PRO A 308 3.35 -17.85 22.83
C PRO A 308 2.70 -16.49 22.54
N GLU A 309 1.83 -16.45 21.52
CA GLU A 309 0.85 -15.38 21.39
C GLU A 309 -0.10 -15.44 22.59
N VAL A 310 -0.04 -14.41 23.44
CA VAL A 310 -1.00 -14.24 24.53
C VAL A 310 -2.26 -13.63 23.93
N LEU A 311 -3.35 -14.42 23.85
CA LEU A 311 -4.68 -13.92 23.54
C LEU A 311 -5.17 -13.11 24.74
N TRP A 312 -5.25 -11.78 24.59
CA TRP A 312 -5.82 -10.86 25.57
C TRP A 312 -7.30 -10.61 25.30
#